data_AF-A0A7Y8UVK4-F1
#
_entry.id   AF-A0A7Y8UVK4-F1
#
_cell.length_a   1.000
_cell.length_b   1.000
_cell.length_c   1.000
_cell.angle_alpha   90.00
_cell.angle_beta   90.00
_cell.angle_gamma   90.00
#
_symmetry.space_group_name_H-M   'P 1'
#
loop_
_entity.id
_entity.type
_entity.pdbx_description
1 polymer ?
#
loop_
_entity_poly.entity_id
_entity_poly.type
_entity_poly.pdbx_seq_one_letter_code
_entity_poly.pdbx_strand_id
1 'polypeptide(L)'
;MRITEKEQTMAKGYYLGVGDETTCGGVIIEGDATHVLMGKAVAREQDRVTCGKHPGTYIIIGHVPGDSVNGRKFAGTLNSQSNCPCKAWFIPSLVHDTYEFGARSKSQNMSEISTEVEREMVENVSESEEKSKVVCAHIDGALVVASYILDEIKKNVKSDTADKIRSFIDNDLYKKRLKEWQDSPWYARMNAPPQPEIISASVLWFMAVKSGAKWDHKPKIRDQFKAYAVSRPLVGSGTRSKSYFHKYEEHDYFYDVWSNIHYGYVGLSLGFDESYLLLGSTLEQVRTSIGSKPDPIDDITCMKIGYALYHQHGKYAETLDVRHILDALESASDLDLAISRQIHWCWNNDNSSQIDHPQGK
;
A
#
# COMPACT_ATOMS: atom_id res chain seq x y z
N MET A 1 -46.08 -21.32 2.81
CA MET A 1 -44.98 -21.08 1.84
C MET A 1 -44.71 -19.59 1.81
N ARG A 2 -43.48 -19.15 2.09
CA ARG A 2 -43.06 -17.73 1.95
C ARG A 2 -42.35 -17.53 0.62
N ILE A 3 -42.42 -16.31 0.11
CA ILE A 3 -41.66 -15.84 -1.06
C ILE A 3 -40.20 -15.69 -0.62
N THR A 4 -39.25 -16.02 -1.49
CA THR A 4 -37.82 -15.81 -1.24
C THR A 4 -37.50 -14.31 -1.28
N GLU A 5 -37.04 -13.78 -0.15
CA GLU A 5 -36.41 -12.45 -0.13
C GLU A 5 -35.06 -12.55 -0.84
N LYS A 6 -34.77 -11.55 -1.69
CA LYS A 6 -33.46 -11.41 -2.31
C LYS A 6 -32.53 -10.75 -1.32
N GLU A 7 -31.32 -11.27 -1.17
CA GLU A 7 -30.23 -10.53 -0.52
C GLU A 7 -30.05 -9.18 -1.21
N GLN A 8 -30.19 -8.10 -0.45
CA GLN A 8 -29.92 -6.76 -0.94
C GLN A 8 -28.42 -6.51 -0.79
N THR A 9 -27.69 -6.61 -1.90
CA THR A 9 -26.27 -6.27 -1.94
C THR A 9 -26.09 -4.77 -1.66
N MET A 10 -25.79 -4.43 -0.41
CA MET A 10 -25.47 -3.06 0.01
C MET A 10 -24.18 -2.62 -0.67
N ALA A 11 -24.23 -1.49 -1.38
CA ALA A 11 -23.05 -0.97 -2.07
C ALA A 11 -22.23 -0.08 -1.11
N LYS A 12 -20.94 -0.41 -0.92
CA LYS A 12 -20.02 0.40 -0.09
C LYS A 12 -19.53 1.61 -0.89
N GLY A 13 -19.80 2.80 -0.36
CA GLY A 13 -19.35 4.09 -0.89
C GLY A 13 -18.30 4.75 0.02
N TYR A 14 -17.67 5.78 -0.51
CA TYR A 14 -16.65 6.58 0.18
C TYR A 14 -17.04 8.06 0.13
N TYR A 15 -16.81 8.78 1.22
CA TYR A 15 -16.94 10.23 1.22
C TYR A 15 -15.85 10.88 0.35
N LEU A 16 -16.14 12.07 -0.16
CA LEU A 16 -15.25 12.81 -1.05
C LEU A 16 -14.69 14.05 -0.38
N GLY A 17 -13.45 14.41 -0.72
CA GLY A 17 -12.75 15.58 -0.18
C GLY A 17 -12.07 16.43 -1.26
N VAL A 18 -11.59 17.61 -0.85
CA VAL A 18 -10.77 18.48 -1.72
C VAL A 18 -9.50 17.73 -2.16
N GLY A 19 -9.19 17.82 -3.45
CA GLY A 19 -8.09 17.08 -4.06
C GLY A 19 -8.40 15.63 -4.43
N ASP A 20 -9.65 15.16 -4.33
CA ASP A 20 -10.07 13.90 -4.95
C ASP A 20 -10.22 14.07 -6.46
N GLU A 21 -9.82 13.05 -7.22
CA GLU A 21 -9.84 13.06 -8.68
C GLU A 21 -11.20 12.66 -9.26
N THR A 22 -11.35 12.87 -10.56
CA THR A 22 -12.47 12.39 -11.37
C THR A 22 -11.97 11.46 -12.47
N THR A 23 -12.82 10.54 -12.92
CA THR A 23 -12.49 9.58 -14.00
C THR A 23 -12.20 10.21 -15.37
N CYS A 24 -12.24 11.54 -15.48
CA CYS A 24 -11.81 12.29 -16.67
C CYS A 24 -10.49 13.08 -16.47
N GLY A 25 -9.83 12.99 -15.31
CA GLY A 25 -8.59 13.71 -15.00
C GLY A 25 -8.77 15.14 -14.49
N GLY A 26 -9.99 15.50 -14.06
CA GLY A 26 -10.26 16.72 -13.27
C GLY A 26 -10.25 16.42 -11.77
N VAL A 27 -10.32 17.46 -10.92
CA VAL A 27 -10.11 17.37 -9.47
C VAL A 27 -11.15 18.22 -8.72
N ILE A 28 -11.60 17.77 -7.54
CA ILE A 28 -12.41 18.58 -6.62
C ILE A 28 -11.56 19.71 -6.02
N ILE A 29 -12.00 20.96 -6.18
CA ILE A 29 -11.24 22.17 -5.78
C ILE A 29 -11.90 22.98 -4.66
N GLU A 30 -13.00 22.49 -4.09
CA GLU A 30 -13.77 23.15 -3.04
C GLU A 30 -14.45 22.14 -2.11
N GLY A 31 -14.63 22.52 -0.85
CA GLY A 31 -15.23 21.70 0.22
C GLY A 31 -15.47 22.55 1.47
N ASP A 32 -16.00 21.96 2.53
CA ASP A 32 -16.23 22.68 3.80
C ASP A 32 -14.97 22.68 4.69
N ALA A 33 -14.39 23.86 4.92
CA ALA A 33 -13.20 23.99 5.77
C ALA A 33 -13.47 23.79 7.28
N THR A 34 -14.74 23.70 7.70
CA THR A 34 -15.14 23.39 9.09
C THR A 34 -15.39 21.90 9.33
N HIS A 35 -15.33 21.08 8.28
CA HIS A 35 -15.40 19.61 8.38
C HIS A 35 -14.25 18.99 7.59
N VAL A 36 -13.29 18.44 8.32
CA VAL A 36 -12.02 17.96 7.77
C VAL A 36 -11.84 16.48 8.10
N LEU A 37 -11.91 15.63 7.08
CA LEU A 37 -11.66 14.18 7.18
C LEU A 37 -10.25 13.89 6.67
N MET A 38 -9.45 13.17 7.46
CA MET A 38 -8.03 12.84 7.17
C MET A 38 -7.16 14.04 6.69
N GLY A 39 -7.46 15.26 7.17
CA GLY A 39 -6.75 16.49 6.75
C GLY A 39 -7.29 17.16 5.48
N LYS A 40 -8.32 16.62 4.82
CA LYS A 40 -9.00 17.20 3.66
C LYS A 40 -10.37 17.78 4.04
N ALA A 41 -10.67 18.99 3.56
CA ALA A 41 -12.01 19.57 3.65
C ALA A 41 -13.03 18.69 2.88
N VAL A 42 -14.16 18.36 3.50
CA VAL A 42 -15.15 17.44 2.91
C VAL A 42 -15.94 18.12 1.80
N ALA A 43 -16.05 17.43 0.66
CA ALA A 43 -16.76 17.90 -0.52
C ALA A 43 -18.28 17.63 -0.41
N ARG A 44 -19.09 18.52 -1.01
CA ARG A 44 -20.55 18.47 -0.94
C ARG A 44 -21.20 18.66 -2.30
N GLU A 45 -22.49 18.37 -2.39
CA GLU A 45 -23.26 18.77 -3.57
C GLU A 45 -23.10 20.27 -3.85
N GLN A 46 -22.92 20.62 -5.13
CA GLN A 46 -22.62 21.96 -5.66
C GLN A 46 -21.20 22.52 -5.40
N ASP A 47 -20.31 21.86 -4.64
CA ASP A 47 -18.92 22.32 -4.53
C ASP A 47 -18.19 22.15 -5.89
N ARG A 48 -17.21 23.02 -6.17
CA ARG A 48 -16.53 23.13 -7.47
C ARG A 48 -15.51 22.03 -7.77
N VAL A 49 -15.45 21.64 -9.05
CA VAL A 49 -14.62 20.57 -9.61
C VAL A 49 -14.14 20.95 -11.03
N THR A 50 -12.91 20.58 -11.40
CA THR A 50 -12.38 20.79 -12.78
C THR A 50 -12.65 19.59 -13.69
N CYS A 51 -12.33 19.68 -14.99
CA CYS A 51 -12.41 18.56 -15.92
C CYS A 51 -11.10 18.40 -16.70
N GLY A 52 -10.50 17.21 -16.70
CA GLY A 52 -9.25 16.94 -17.43
C GLY A 52 -9.38 16.89 -18.96
N LYS A 53 -10.59 17.04 -19.50
CA LYS A 53 -10.88 16.99 -20.95
C LYS A 53 -11.56 18.25 -21.51
N HIS A 54 -12.09 19.13 -20.66
CA HIS A 54 -12.85 20.31 -21.08
C HIS A 54 -12.52 21.52 -20.20
N PRO A 55 -12.20 22.69 -20.77
CA PRO A 55 -11.87 23.88 -20.01
C PRO A 55 -13.12 24.46 -19.32
N GLY A 56 -12.96 24.84 -18.05
CA GLY A 56 -14.01 25.44 -17.23
C GLY A 56 -14.06 24.85 -15.82
N THR A 57 -14.91 25.45 -14.99
CA THR A 57 -15.23 24.94 -13.65
C THR A 57 -16.63 24.37 -13.67
N TYR A 58 -16.76 23.18 -13.11
CA TYR A 58 -17.96 22.37 -13.02
C TYR A 58 -18.35 22.20 -11.54
N ILE A 59 -19.49 21.57 -11.27
CA ILE A 59 -19.97 21.31 -9.90
C ILE A 59 -20.24 19.82 -9.69
N ILE A 60 -20.11 19.40 -8.43
CA ILE A 60 -20.59 18.11 -7.94
C ILE A 60 -22.12 18.10 -7.97
N ILE A 61 -22.71 17.08 -8.61
CA ILE A 61 -24.15 16.82 -8.64
C ILE A 61 -24.46 15.47 -8.00
N GLY A 62 -25.47 15.44 -7.13
CA GLY A 62 -25.83 14.27 -6.31
C GLY A 62 -25.03 14.17 -5.01
N HIS A 63 -25.57 13.44 -4.03
CA HIS A 63 -25.14 13.46 -2.63
C HIS A 63 -25.40 12.13 -1.90
N VAL A 64 -24.72 11.93 -0.78
CA VAL A 64 -25.00 10.88 0.19
C VAL A 64 -26.38 11.11 0.84
N PRO A 65 -27.25 10.09 1.01
CA PRO A 65 -28.56 10.27 1.64
C PRO A 65 -28.50 10.14 3.16
N GLY A 66 -28.62 11.27 3.86
CA GLY A 66 -28.69 11.35 5.32
C GLY A 66 -27.74 12.40 5.86
N ASP A 67 -26.52 12.39 5.34
CA ASP A 67 -25.38 13.12 5.90
C ASP A 67 -25.22 14.52 5.29
N SER A 68 -25.01 15.52 6.15
CA SER A 68 -24.84 16.92 5.75
C SER A 68 -24.06 17.73 6.77
N VAL A 69 -23.39 18.78 6.29
CA VAL A 69 -22.76 19.81 7.13
C VAL A 69 -23.17 21.19 6.64
N ASN A 70 -23.43 22.10 7.58
CA ASN A 70 -23.81 23.49 7.29
C ASN A 70 -24.99 23.61 6.29
N GLY A 71 -25.94 22.66 6.35
CA GLY A 71 -27.13 22.62 5.50
C GLY A 71 -26.93 22.08 4.07
N ARG A 72 -25.72 21.63 3.71
CA ARG A 72 -25.40 21.04 2.39
C ARG A 72 -24.93 19.60 2.57
N LYS A 73 -25.41 18.69 1.72
CA LYS A 73 -25.17 17.23 1.88
C LYS A 73 -23.80 16.81 1.35
N PHE A 74 -23.19 15.82 1.97
CA PHE A 74 -21.88 15.32 1.55
C PHE A 74 -21.92 14.70 0.15
N ALA A 75 -20.80 14.82 -0.57
CA ALA A 75 -20.56 14.14 -1.82
C ALA A 75 -19.99 12.74 -1.56
N GLY A 76 -20.38 11.76 -2.38
CA GLY A 76 -19.99 10.36 -2.18
C GLY A 76 -19.91 9.57 -3.49
N THR A 77 -18.99 8.62 -3.55
CA THR A 77 -18.61 7.93 -4.81
C THR A 77 -19.75 7.23 -5.55
N LEU A 78 -20.76 6.72 -4.83
CA LEU A 78 -21.89 6.00 -5.44
C LEU A 78 -23.01 6.92 -5.91
N ASN A 79 -23.02 8.18 -5.48
CA ASN A 79 -24.17 9.07 -5.61
C ASN A 79 -23.85 10.43 -6.23
N SER A 80 -22.56 10.77 -6.38
CA SER A 80 -22.09 12.04 -6.91
C SER A 80 -21.36 11.87 -8.24
N GLN A 81 -21.61 12.77 -9.19
CA GLN A 81 -20.85 12.94 -10.44
C GLN A 81 -20.45 14.42 -10.63
N SER A 82 -19.46 14.69 -11.46
CA SER A 82 -19.20 16.04 -11.97
C SER A 82 -20.15 16.36 -13.13
N ASN A 83 -20.78 17.54 -13.13
CA ASN A 83 -21.65 17.98 -14.24
C ASN A 83 -20.89 18.39 -15.53
N CYS A 84 -19.58 18.13 -15.60
CA CYS A 84 -18.79 18.29 -16.82
C CYS A 84 -19.33 17.44 -17.99
N PRO A 85 -18.98 17.73 -19.26
CA PRO A 85 -19.48 16.97 -20.41
C PRO A 85 -19.13 15.48 -20.38
N CYS A 86 -18.10 15.08 -19.62
CA CYS A 86 -17.73 13.68 -19.41
C CYS A 86 -18.65 12.92 -18.42
N LYS A 87 -19.49 13.62 -17.64
CA LYS A 87 -20.27 13.07 -16.51
C LYS A 87 -19.41 12.20 -15.58
N ALA A 88 -18.23 12.71 -15.24
CA ALA A 88 -17.21 11.90 -14.58
C ALA A 88 -17.59 11.56 -13.14
N TRP A 89 -17.38 10.31 -12.77
CA TRP A 89 -17.41 9.84 -11.39
C TRP A 89 -16.15 10.28 -10.64
N PHE A 90 -16.18 10.21 -9.31
CA PHE A 90 -15.07 10.57 -8.44
C PHE A 90 -14.24 9.36 -8.01
N ILE A 91 -12.95 9.59 -7.78
CA ILE A 91 -11.97 8.64 -7.28
C ILE A 91 -11.62 9.09 -5.86
N PRO A 92 -12.04 8.38 -4.81
CA PRO A 92 -11.86 8.82 -3.43
C PRO A 92 -10.41 8.64 -2.99
N SER A 93 -9.90 9.56 -2.17
CA SER A 93 -8.70 9.30 -1.35
C SER A 93 -9.02 9.03 0.12
N LEU A 94 -10.22 9.38 0.58
CA LEU A 94 -10.73 9.12 1.93
C LEU A 94 -11.23 7.67 2.07
N VAL A 95 -10.38 6.69 1.76
CA VAL A 95 -10.77 5.26 1.66
C VAL A 95 -11.13 4.60 3.00
N HIS A 96 -10.90 5.28 4.12
CA HIS A 96 -11.31 4.84 5.46
C HIS A 96 -12.67 5.44 5.89
N ASP A 97 -13.11 6.54 5.27
CA ASP A 97 -14.38 7.22 5.59
C ASP A 97 -15.48 6.75 4.63
N THR A 98 -16.22 5.72 5.05
CA THR A 98 -17.17 4.99 4.20
C THR A 98 -18.62 5.13 4.62
N TYR A 99 -19.53 5.01 3.66
CA TYR A 99 -20.98 4.93 3.90
C TYR A 99 -21.59 3.77 3.11
N GLU A 100 -22.75 3.27 3.53
CA GLU A 100 -23.46 2.19 2.83
C GLU A 100 -24.67 2.75 2.06
N PHE A 101 -24.78 2.42 0.76
CA PHE A 101 -25.91 2.80 -0.06
C PHE A 101 -26.83 1.59 -0.33
N GLY A 102 -27.91 1.52 0.44
CA GLY A 102 -29.02 0.62 0.16
C GLY A 102 -29.96 1.21 -0.89
N ALA A 103 -30.27 0.44 -1.95
CA ALA A 103 -31.18 0.84 -3.02
C ALA A 103 -32.65 0.85 -2.56
N ARG A 104 -33.02 1.87 -1.76
CA ARG A 104 -34.29 1.93 -1.03
C ARG A 104 -35.49 2.07 -1.97
N SER A 105 -36.12 0.93 -2.26
CA SER A 105 -37.44 0.87 -2.89
C SER A 105 -38.47 1.64 -2.05
N LYS A 106 -39.34 2.43 -2.72
CA LYS A 106 -40.33 3.26 -2.04
C LYS A 106 -41.43 2.39 -1.39
N SER A 107 -41.43 2.35 -0.06
CA SER A 107 -42.61 2.09 0.78
C SER A 107 -42.46 2.83 2.11
N GLN A 108 -43.57 3.14 2.77
CA GLN A 108 -43.63 4.00 3.96
C GLN A 108 -43.95 3.20 5.23
N ASN A 109 -43.67 3.82 6.38
CA ASN A 109 -44.15 3.49 7.73
C ASN A 109 -43.61 2.21 8.38
N MET A 110 -43.60 2.04 9.71
CA MET A 110 -43.47 2.99 10.85
C MET A 110 -43.35 2.14 12.14
N SER A 111 -42.59 2.60 13.15
CA SER A 111 -42.64 2.16 14.58
C SER A 111 -42.33 0.66 14.91
N GLU A 112 -41.87 0.24 16.09
CA GLU A 112 -41.18 0.89 17.25
C GLU A 112 -40.59 -0.19 18.19
N ILE A 113 -39.70 0.21 19.11
CA ILE A 113 -39.57 -0.27 20.51
C ILE A 113 -39.26 -1.78 20.81
N SER A 114 -37.97 -2.03 21.05
CA SER A 114 -37.32 -2.72 22.20
C SER A 114 -37.64 -4.14 22.73
N THR A 115 -36.53 -4.83 23.08
CA THR A 115 -36.25 -5.69 24.26
C THR A 115 -36.89 -7.07 24.46
N GLU A 116 -35.99 -8.05 24.68
CA GLU A 116 -36.14 -9.30 25.47
C GLU A 116 -37.11 -10.37 24.87
N VAL A 117 -37.04 -11.67 25.18
CA VAL A 117 -36.53 -12.41 26.36
C VAL A 117 -35.66 -13.62 25.94
N GLU A 118 -34.86 -14.16 26.88
CA GLU A 118 -34.00 -15.35 26.71
C GLU A 118 -34.74 -16.71 26.73
N ARG A 119 -34.00 -17.79 26.44
CA ARG A 119 -34.26 -19.22 26.78
C ARG A 119 -35.44 -19.91 26.03
N GLU A 120 -35.46 -21.23 25.80
CA GLU A 120 -34.58 -22.32 26.26
C GLU A 120 -34.50 -23.49 25.23
N MET A 121 -33.45 -24.32 25.34
CA MET A 121 -33.27 -25.76 25.01
C MET A 121 -34.41 -26.54 24.28
N VAL A 122 -34.22 -27.51 23.36
CA VAL A 122 -33.12 -28.40 22.87
C VAL A 122 -33.50 -28.89 21.42
N GLU A 123 -32.78 -29.69 20.61
CA GLU A 123 -31.57 -30.53 20.75
C GLU A 123 -30.78 -30.67 19.40
N ASN A 124 -29.58 -31.26 19.46
CA ASN A 124 -28.75 -31.91 18.43
C ASN A 124 -29.29 -32.07 16.98
N VAL A 125 -28.63 -31.41 16.01
CA VAL A 125 -27.75 -32.12 15.05
C VAL A 125 -26.45 -31.33 14.92
N SER A 126 -25.33 -31.94 15.29
CA SER A 126 -23.99 -31.38 15.07
C SER A 126 -23.43 -31.85 13.73
N GLU A 127 -23.83 -31.20 12.63
CA GLU A 127 -23.23 -31.47 11.32
C GLU A 127 -21.95 -30.64 11.17
N SER A 128 -20.83 -31.22 11.58
CA SER A 128 -19.51 -30.61 11.45
C SER A 128 -19.12 -30.56 9.97
N GLU A 129 -18.96 -29.34 9.42
CA GLU A 129 -18.31 -29.14 8.13
C GLU A 129 -16.83 -29.55 8.19
N GLU A 130 -16.55 -30.85 8.05
CA GLU A 130 -15.23 -31.33 7.64
C GLU A 130 -15.00 -30.95 6.17
N LYS A 131 -14.75 -29.66 5.93
CA LYS A 131 -14.18 -29.16 4.68
C LYS A 131 -12.90 -29.93 4.42
N SER A 132 -12.91 -30.74 3.37
CA SER A 132 -11.77 -31.55 2.95
C SER A 132 -10.56 -30.65 2.75
N LYS A 133 -9.53 -30.80 3.59
CA LYS A 133 -8.33 -29.96 3.53
C LYS A 133 -7.70 -30.11 2.15
N VAL A 134 -7.76 -29.04 1.36
CA VAL A 134 -7.17 -29.03 0.01
C VAL A 134 -5.65 -29.06 0.14
N VAL A 135 -5.07 -30.21 -0.18
CA VAL A 135 -3.61 -30.41 -0.13
C VAL A 135 -2.99 -29.77 -1.36
N CYS A 136 -2.51 -28.53 -1.22
CA CYS A 136 -1.72 -27.86 -2.24
C CYS A 136 -0.38 -28.60 -2.44
N ALA A 137 0.01 -28.81 -3.71
CA ALA A 137 1.26 -29.47 -4.10
C ALA A 137 2.39 -28.48 -4.46
N HIS A 138 2.10 -27.17 -4.43
CA HIS A 138 3.09 -26.13 -4.71
C HIS A 138 3.94 -25.84 -3.47
N ILE A 139 5.25 -25.75 -3.68
CA ILE A 139 6.22 -25.35 -2.66
C ILE A 139 6.05 -23.86 -2.30
N ASP A 140 6.40 -23.50 -1.05
CA ASP A 140 6.46 -22.12 -0.59
C ASP A 140 7.70 -21.39 -1.15
N GLY A 141 7.67 -21.13 -2.47
CA GLY A 141 8.76 -20.50 -3.19
C GLY A 141 9.10 -19.08 -2.69
N ALA A 142 8.15 -18.40 -2.05
CA ALA A 142 8.38 -17.10 -1.44
C ALA A 142 9.34 -17.18 -0.24
N LEU A 143 9.39 -18.28 0.51
CA LEU A 143 10.35 -18.48 1.59
C LEU A 143 11.79 -18.46 1.05
N VAL A 144 12.01 -18.97 -0.16
CA VAL A 144 13.31 -18.95 -0.84
C VAL A 144 13.69 -17.51 -1.25
N VAL A 145 12.72 -16.72 -1.73
CA VAL A 145 12.94 -15.30 -2.08
C VAL A 145 13.14 -14.44 -0.83
N ALA A 146 12.40 -14.71 0.26
CA ALA A 146 12.56 -14.07 1.56
C ALA A 146 13.92 -14.36 2.20
N SER A 147 14.47 -15.57 2.02
CA SER A 147 15.85 -15.88 2.41
C SER A 147 16.86 -15.04 1.60
N TYR A 148 16.70 -14.96 0.27
CA TYR A 148 17.56 -14.13 -0.57
C TYR A 148 17.50 -12.64 -0.18
N ILE A 149 16.32 -12.11 0.12
CA ILE A 149 16.18 -10.70 0.47
C ILE A 149 16.71 -10.40 1.87
N LEU A 150 16.60 -11.33 2.81
CA LEU A 150 17.25 -11.25 4.13
C LEU A 150 18.77 -11.14 3.98
N ASP A 151 19.37 -12.00 3.14
CA ASP A 151 20.81 -12.00 2.88
C ASP A 151 21.25 -10.68 2.22
N GLU A 152 20.50 -10.18 1.24
CA GLU A 152 20.77 -8.86 0.65
C GLU A 152 20.48 -7.70 1.61
N ILE A 153 19.58 -7.79 2.60
CA ILE A 153 19.49 -6.80 3.68
C ILE A 153 20.78 -6.85 4.50
N LYS A 154 21.08 -7.99 5.14
CA LYS A 154 22.23 -8.18 6.05
C LYS A 154 23.58 -7.81 5.42
N LYS A 155 23.76 -8.14 4.14
CA LYS A 155 24.94 -7.78 3.33
C LYS A 155 25.01 -6.29 3.02
N ASN A 156 23.92 -5.69 2.53
CA ASN A 156 23.97 -4.32 2.05
C ASN A 156 24.02 -3.30 3.20
N VAL A 157 23.40 -3.57 4.36
CA VAL A 157 23.56 -2.77 5.58
C VAL A 157 24.96 -2.85 6.20
N LYS A 158 25.86 -3.70 5.68
CA LYS A 158 27.26 -3.85 6.11
C LYS A 158 28.26 -3.59 4.97
N SER A 159 27.87 -2.80 3.97
CA SER A 159 28.68 -2.52 2.77
C SER A 159 29.33 -1.12 2.80
N ASP A 160 30.47 -0.95 2.12
CA ASP A 160 31.16 0.33 1.95
C ASP A 160 30.26 1.50 1.52
N THR A 161 29.20 1.22 0.75
CA THR A 161 28.24 2.23 0.30
C THR A 161 27.28 2.63 1.41
N ALA A 162 26.85 1.68 2.24
CA ALA A 162 26.05 1.97 3.42
C ALA A 162 26.84 2.86 4.39
N ASP A 163 28.11 2.55 4.64
CA ASP A 163 28.95 3.32 5.55
C ASP A 163 29.33 4.69 4.99
N LYS A 164 29.54 4.82 3.67
CA LYS A 164 29.67 6.12 3.00
C LYS A 164 28.41 6.98 3.14
N ILE A 165 27.23 6.42 2.89
CA ILE A 165 25.96 7.16 3.05
C ILE A 165 25.75 7.58 4.52
N ARG A 166 25.96 6.66 5.48
CA ARG A 166 25.91 6.99 6.92
C ARG A 166 26.89 8.09 7.30
N SER A 167 28.11 8.08 6.76
CA SER A 167 29.11 9.13 7.04
C SER A 167 28.65 10.54 6.62
N PHE A 168 27.69 10.63 5.71
CA PHE A 168 27.07 11.90 5.30
C PHE A 168 25.87 12.31 6.18
N ILE A 169 24.93 11.40 6.48
CA ILE A 169 23.63 11.76 7.08
C ILE A 169 23.30 11.15 8.45
N ASP A 170 24.04 10.16 8.93
CA ASP A 170 23.72 9.50 10.20
C ASP A 170 23.77 10.48 11.37
N ASN A 171 22.66 10.59 12.09
CA ASN A 171 22.45 11.60 13.12
C ASN A 171 23.43 11.44 14.31
N ASP A 172 23.83 10.22 14.66
CA ASP A 172 24.74 9.98 15.79
C ASP A 172 26.20 10.18 15.38
N LEU A 173 26.58 9.82 14.14
CA LEU A 173 27.86 10.22 13.56
C LEU A 173 27.96 11.75 13.35
N TYR A 174 26.85 12.42 13.04
CA TYR A 174 26.77 13.88 12.99
C TYR A 174 26.95 14.51 14.38
N LYS A 175 26.18 14.10 15.40
CA LYS A 175 26.34 14.56 16.80
C LYS A 175 27.77 14.37 17.30
N LYS A 176 28.39 13.22 16.99
CA LYS A 176 29.79 12.93 17.35
C LYS A 176 30.75 13.93 16.71
N ARG A 177 30.70 14.11 15.38
CA ARG A 177 31.55 15.08 14.66
C ARG A 177 31.32 16.53 15.15
N LEU A 178 30.08 16.90 15.44
CA LEU A 178 29.75 18.22 15.97
C LEU A 178 30.37 18.44 17.35
N LYS A 179 30.32 17.44 18.23
CA LYS A 179 31.00 17.50 19.54
C LYS A 179 32.52 17.59 19.38
N GLU A 180 33.12 16.77 18.52
CA GLU A 180 34.56 16.81 18.23
C GLU A 180 35.01 18.19 17.70
N TRP A 181 34.17 18.85 16.89
CA TRP A 181 34.38 20.24 16.47
C TRP A 181 34.20 21.25 17.62
N GLN A 182 33.20 21.08 18.50
CA GLN A 182 32.98 21.95 19.66
C GLN A 182 34.15 21.90 20.66
N ASP A 183 34.64 20.69 20.95
CA ASP A 183 35.76 20.43 21.87
C ASP A 183 37.12 20.83 21.26
N SER A 184 37.18 21.20 19.97
CA SER A 184 38.43 21.52 19.27
C SER A 184 39.04 22.89 19.63
N PRO A 185 40.36 23.07 19.46
CA PRO A 185 41.03 24.36 19.57
C PRO A 185 40.40 25.45 18.69
N TRP A 186 40.49 26.71 19.15
CA TRP A 186 39.81 27.85 18.51
C TRP A 186 40.14 28.02 17.01
N TYR A 187 41.37 27.73 16.60
CA TYR A 187 41.80 27.84 15.21
C TYR A 187 41.14 26.79 14.30
N ALA A 188 40.84 25.59 14.82
CA ALA A 188 40.14 24.55 14.07
C ALA A 188 38.64 24.90 13.90
N ARG A 189 38.06 25.56 14.92
CA ARG A 189 36.70 26.13 14.89
C ARG A 189 36.54 27.39 14.03
N MET A 190 37.59 27.85 13.34
CA MET A 190 37.46 28.82 12.25
C MET A 190 36.91 28.16 10.97
N ASN A 191 37.06 26.84 10.82
CA ASN A 191 36.32 26.10 9.79
C ASN A 191 34.85 26.00 10.21
N ALA A 192 33.94 26.03 9.22
CA ALA A 192 32.52 25.85 9.45
C ALA A 192 32.23 24.55 10.24
N PRO A 193 31.24 24.54 11.15
CA PRO A 193 30.85 23.33 11.86
C PRO A 193 30.38 22.26 10.86
N PRO A 194 30.68 20.97 11.11
CA PRO A 194 30.23 19.89 10.23
C PRO A 194 28.72 19.93 10.06
N GLN A 195 28.21 19.58 8.88
CA GLN A 195 26.78 19.53 8.53
C GLN A 195 26.43 18.15 7.94
N PRO A 196 25.16 17.72 8.01
CA PRO A 196 24.71 16.53 7.28
C PRO A 196 24.74 16.77 5.77
N GLU A 197 25.47 15.92 5.03
CA GLU A 197 25.63 16.04 3.58
C GLU A 197 24.51 15.29 2.84
N ILE A 198 23.27 15.73 3.03
CA ILE A 198 22.07 15.05 2.51
C ILE A 198 22.17 14.82 1.00
N ILE A 199 22.58 15.81 0.22
CA ILE A 199 22.73 15.69 -1.25
C ILE A 199 23.75 14.59 -1.62
N SER A 200 24.89 14.52 -0.93
CA SER A 200 25.92 13.49 -1.15
C SER A 200 25.37 12.08 -0.86
N ALA A 201 24.60 11.92 0.22
CA ALA A 201 23.89 10.69 0.55
C ALA A 201 22.82 10.32 -0.49
N SER A 202 21.97 11.27 -0.90
CA SER A 202 20.91 11.07 -1.89
C SER A 202 21.45 10.62 -3.25
N VAL A 203 22.55 11.21 -3.72
CA VAL A 203 23.22 10.78 -4.97
C VAL A 203 23.70 9.33 -4.86
N LEU A 204 24.35 8.95 -3.76
CA LEU A 204 24.84 7.57 -3.56
C LEU A 204 23.68 6.57 -3.41
N TRP A 205 22.60 6.95 -2.72
CA TRP A 205 21.38 6.14 -2.60
C TRP A 205 20.74 5.88 -3.96
N PHE A 206 20.40 6.95 -4.69
CA PHE A 206 19.82 6.88 -6.03
C PHE A 206 20.66 6.02 -6.99
N MET A 207 21.99 6.23 -7.00
CA MET A 207 22.90 5.44 -7.85
C MET A 207 23.00 3.96 -7.45
N ALA A 208 22.61 3.59 -6.22
CA ALA A 208 22.58 2.21 -5.76
C ALA A 208 21.23 1.51 -6.03
N VAL A 209 20.10 2.22 -5.92
CA VAL A 209 18.73 1.65 -6.01
C VAL A 209 18.03 1.81 -7.36
N LYS A 210 18.47 2.73 -8.23
CA LYS A 210 17.87 2.94 -9.56
C LYS A 210 17.87 1.66 -10.41
N SER A 211 16.96 1.56 -11.38
CA SER A 211 16.85 0.41 -12.29
C SER A 211 18.19 0.00 -12.92
N GLY A 212 18.51 -1.30 -12.88
CA GLY A 212 19.77 -1.87 -13.33
C GLY A 212 20.97 -1.65 -12.40
N ALA A 213 20.82 -0.96 -11.26
CA ALA A 213 21.89 -0.79 -10.28
C ALA A 213 22.00 -1.99 -9.31
N LYS A 214 23.01 -1.95 -8.45
CA LYS A 214 23.37 -3.08 -7.57
C LYS A 214 22.28 -3.48 -6.55
N TRP A 215 21.38 -2.56 -6.16
CA TRP A 215 20.26 -2.85 -5.25
C TRP A 215 18.91 -2.90 -5.98
N ASP A 216 18.89 -2.84 -7.32
CA ASP A 216 17.70 -3.21 -8.08
C ASP A 216 17.51 -4.74 -8.03
N HIS A 217 16.64 -5.19 -7.13
CA HIS A 217 16.34 -6.61 -6.96
C HIS A 217 15.18 -7.09 -7.82
N LYS A 218 14.32 -6.20 -8.35
CA LYS A 218 13.11 -6.60 -9.09
C LYS A 218 13.49 -7.52 -10.28
N PRO A 219 14.47 -7.19 -11.17
CA PRO A 219 14.92 -8.12 -12.22
C PRO A 219 15.58 -9.39 -11.70
N LYS A 220 16.39 -9.31 -10.63
CA LYS A 220 17.11 -10.47 -10.06
C LYS A 220 16.14 -11.53 -9.55
N ILE A 221 15.14 -11.10 -8.77
CA ILE A 221 14.12 -11.99 -8.19
C ILE A 221 13.34 -12.67 -9.32
N ARG A 222 12.86 -11.87 -10.28
CA ARG A 222 12.17 -12.38 -11.47
C ARG A 222 13.00 -13.43 -12.20
N ASP A 223 14.28 -13.18 -12.42
CA ASP A 223 15.08 -14.01 -13.32
C ASP A 223 15.74 -15.22 -12.68
N GLN A 224 16.10 -15.16 -11.39
CA GLN A 224 16.76 -16.24 -10.67
C GLN A 224 15.77 -17.23 -10.04
N PHE A 225 14.62 -16.76 -9.53
CA PHE A 225 13.69 -17.58 -8.74
C PHE A 225 12.51 -18.13 -9.56
N LYS A 226 12.66 -18.22 -10.89
CA LYS A 226 11.67 -18.79 -11.83
C LYS A 226 11.28 -20.23 -11.47
N ALA A 227 12.24 -21.03 -11.02
CA ALA A 227 12.02 -22.43 -10.60
C ALA A 227 11.18 -22.58 -9.31
N TYR A 228 10.93 -21.47 -8.61
CA TYR A 228 10.13 -21.39 -7.38
C TYR A 228 8.83 -20.60 -7.56
N ALA A 229 8.57 -20.08 -8.76
CA ALA A 229 7.40 -19.26 -9.05
C ALA A 229 6.18 -20.11 -9.44
N VAL A 230 5.00 -19.65 -9.04
CA VAL A 230 3.71 -20.16 -9.56
C VAL A 230 3.38 -19.47 -10.89
N SER A 231 2.46 -20.06 -11.68
CA SER A 231 1.96 -19.40 -12.89
C SER A 231 0.71 -18.58 -12.63
N ARG A 232 0.77 -17.28 -12.91
CA ARG A 232 -0.37 -16.35 -12.83
C ARG A 232 -0.44 -15.48 -14.09
N PRO A 233 -1.63 -15.04 -14.52
CA PRO A 233 -1.78 -14.05 -15.58
C PRO A 233 -1.27 -12.69 -15.08
N LEU A 234 -0.49 -11.99 -15.90
CA LEU A 234 -0.09 -10.62 -15.59
C LEU A 234 -1.28 -9.67 -15.73
N VAL A 235 -1.45 -8.78 -14.75
CA VAL A 235 -2.52 -7.77 -14.72
C VAL A 235 -2.45 -6.91 -15.99
N GLY A 236 -3.60 -6.64 -16.60
CA GLY A 236 -3.72 -5.86 -17.83
C GLY A 236 -3.41 -6.63 -19.13
N SER A 237 -2.41 -7.52 -19.16
CA SER A 237 -2.07 -8.29 -20.38
C SER A 237 -2.70 -9.68 -20.46
N GLY A 238 -3.14 -10.25 -19.32
CA GLY A 238 -3.68 -11.61 -19.22
C GLY A 238 -2.65 -12.73 -19.49
N THR A 239 -1.41 -12.38 -19.83
CA THR A 239 -0.38 -13.34 -20.24
C THR A 239 0.08 -14.16 -19.04
N ARG A 240 -0.06 -15.49 -19.07
CA ARG A 240 0.49 -16.37 -18.02
C ARG A 240 2.00 -16.22 -17.97
N SER A 241 2.53 -15.86 -16.81
CA SER A 241 3.95 -15.78 -16.54
C SER A 241 4.34 -16.79 -15.46
N LYS A 242 5.62 -17.21 -15.41
CA LYS A 242 6.17 -18.20 -14.46
C LYS A 242 7.44 -17.65 -13.78
N SER A 243 7.37 -16.39 -13.36
CA SER A 243 8.53 -15.67 -12.79
C SER A 243 8.17 -14.48 -11.91
N TYR A 244 6.88 -14.21 -11.67
CA TYR A 244 6.42 -12.96 -11.04
C TYR A 244 5.67 -13.17 -9.73
N PHE A 245 5.20 -14.38 -9.45
CA PHE A 245 4.43 -14.71 -8.25
C PHE A 245 5.04 -15.92 -7.56
N HIS A 246 5.18 -15.83 -6.25
CA HIS A 246 5.79 -16.85 -5.39
C HIS A 246 4.84 -17.17 -4.24
N LYS A 247 4.50 -18.45 -4.06
CA LYS A 247 3.59 -18.90 -3.01
C LYS A 247 4.23 -18.78 -1.62
N TYR A 248 3.45 -18.34 -0.63
CA TYR A 248 3.64 -18.61 0.79
C TYR A 248 2.31 -18.98 1.44
N GLU A 249 2.22 -20.09 2.18
CA GLU A 249 0.99 -20.52 2.88
C GLU A 249 -0.25 -20.46 1.96
N GLU A 250 -1.30 -19.71 2.28
CA GLU A 250 -2.52 -19.61 1.43
C GLU A 250 -2.44 -18.51 0.35
N HIS A 251 -1.29 -17.85 0.21
CA HIS A 251 -1.10 -16.65 -0.62
C HIS A 251 -0.05 -16.82 -1.74
N ASP A 252 -0.20 -16.04 -2.81
CA ASP A 252 0.82 -15.77 -3.81
C ASP A 252 1.26 -14.31 -3.75
N TYR A 253 2.57 -14.09 -3.68
CA TYR A 253 3.18 -12.77 -3.56
C TYR A 253 3.88 -12.35 -4.84
N PHE A 254 3.62 -11.12 -5.28
CA PHE A 254 4.27 -10.50 -6.42
C PHE A 254 5.74 -10.18 -6.11
N TYR A 255 6.61 -10.41 -7.08
CA TYR A 255 8.08 -10.39 -6.96
C TYR A 255 8.73 -9.07 -6.49
N ASP A 256 7.99 -7.97 -6.42
CA ASP A 256 8.49 -6.66 -5.99
C ASP A 256 8.35 -6.38 -4.50
N VAL A 257 7.41 -7.02 -3.79
CA VAL A 257 7.20 -6.83 -2.33
C VAL A 257 8.52 -6.93 -1.56
N TRP A 258 9.33 -7.93 -1.89
CA TRP A 258 10.67 -8.18 -1.33
C TRP A 258 11.61 -7.00 -1.60
N SER A 259 11.62 -6.46 -2.81
CA SER A 259 12.47 -5.33 -3.20
C SER A 259 12.09 -4.05 -2.47
N ASN A 260 10.79 -3.87 -2.22
CA ASN A 260 10.25 -2.72 -1.50
C ASN A 260 10.53 -2.83 0.02
N ILE A 261 10.43 -4.03 0.60
CA ILE A 261 10.86 -4.32 1.99
C ILE A 261 12.36 -4.05 2.16
N HIS A 262 13.19 -4.47 1.20
CA HIS A 262 14.63 -4.18 1.18
C HIS A 262 14.90 -2.67 1.13
N TYR A 263 14.24 -1.95 0.23
CA TYR A 263 14.36 -0.49 0.10
C TYR A 263 14.01 0.21 1.41
N GLY A 264 12.89 -0.16 2.04
CA GLY A 264 12.45 0.41 3.32
C GLY A 264 13.43 0.14 4.46
N TYR A 265 13.79 -1.13 4.68
CA TYR A 265 14.70 -1.53 5.77
C TYR A 265 16.07 -0.89 5.60
N VAL A 266 16.68 -1.02 4.42
CA VAL A 266 18.05 -0.54 4.19
C VAL A 266 18.08 0.98 4.28
N GLY A 267 17.09 1.68 3.73
CA GLY A 267 16.99 3.15 3.76
C GLY A 267 17.10 3.72 5.18
N LEU A 268 16.30 3.22 6.13
CA LEU A 268 16.39 3.63 7.53
C LEU A 268 17.73 3.24 8.16
N SER A 269 18.25 2.06 7.84
CA SER A 269 19.58 1.63 8.32
C SER A 269 20.74 2.51 7.84
N LEU A 270 20.54 3.30 6.77
CA LEU A 270 21.52 4.28 6.29
C LEU A 270 21.40 5.66 6.95
N GLY A 271 20.33 5.89 7.72
CA GLY A 271 20.06 7.16 8.39
C GLY A 271 19.12 8.11 7.63
N PHE A 272 18.45 7.66 6.56
CA PHE A 272 17.30 8.39 6.01
C PHE A 272 16.09 8.22 6.93
N ASP A 273 15.16 9.17 6.90
CA ASP A 273 13.85 9.06 7.57
C ASP A 273 12.76 8.48 6.65
N GLU A 274 11.67 8.01 7.24
CA GLU A 274 10.54 7.40 6.53
C GLU A 274 9.89 8.34 5.52
N SER A 275 9.84 9.65 5.79
CA SER A 275 9.20 10.62 4.89
C SER A 275 10.05 10.90 3.66
N TYR A 276 11.38 11.00 3.83
CA TYR A 276 12.32 11.14 2.72
C TYR A 276 12.33 9.91 1.79
N LEU A 277 12.20 8.71 2.36
CA LEU A 277 12.12 7.47 1.61
C LEU A 277 10.77 7.32 0.88
N LEU A 278 9.64 7.63 1.54
CA LEU A 278 8.30 7.64 0.93
C LEU A 278 8.10 8.72 -0.13
N LEU A 279 8.84 9.84 -0.06
CA LEU A 279 8.86 10.85 -1.12
C LEU A 279 9.64 10.36 -2.37
N GLY A 280 10.27 9.18 -2.33
CA GLY A 280 11.00 8.61 -3.46
C GLY A 280 12.42 9.16 -3.61
N SER A 281 13.06 9.57 -2.51
CA SER A 281 14.45 10.08 -2.48
C SER A 281 14.72 11.23 -3.46
N THR A 282 13.81 12.21 -3.50
CA THR A 282 13.75 13.27 -4.51
C THR A 282 14.99 14.16 -4.54
N LEU A 283 15.91 13.84 -5.44
CA LEU A 283 16.87 14.78 -5.99
C LEU A 283 16.36 15.27 -7.35
N GLU A 284 15.36 16.15 -7.33
CA GLU A 284 14.62 16.62 -8.52
C GLU A 284 15.53 17.16 -9.64
N GLN A 285 16.68 17.72 -9.29
CA GLN A 285 17.68 18.20 -10.25
C GLN A 285 18.34 17.07 -11.06
N VAL A 286 18.45 15.86 -10.50
CA VAL A 286 18.91 14.63 -11.16
C VAL A 286 17.75 13.82 -11.75
N ARG A 287 16.52 13.99 -11.23
CA ARG A 287 15.27 13.44 -11.78
C ARG A 287 14.78 14.18 -13.04
N THR A 288 15.66 14.82 -13.79
CA THR A 288 15.35 15.63 -14.99
C THR A 288 15.03 14.76 -16.23
N SER A 289 14.23 13.70 -16.04
CA SER A 289 13.55 12.93 -17.09
C SER A 289 12.44 12.06 -16.51
N ILE A 290 11.29 12.05 -17.19
CA ILE A 290 10.13 11.15 -17.02
C ILE A 290 9.28 11.41 -15.75
N GLY A 291 8.04 11.86 -15.98
CA GLY A 291 7.04 12.04 -14.92
C GLY A 291 6.72 10.72 -14.22
N SER A 292 7.07 10.65 -12.94
CA SER A 292 6.82 9.48 -12.09
C SER A 292 5.40 9.54 -11.55
N LYS A 293 4.67 8.43 -11.63
CA LYS A 293 3.39 8.26 -10.93
C LYS A 293 3.65 8.12 -9.42
N PRO A 294 2.66 8.38 -8.55
CA PRO A 294 2.70 7.90 -7.17
C PRO A 294 2.92 6.39 -7.15
N ASP A 295 3.73 5.91 -6.22
CA ASP A 295 3.95 4.47 -6.02
C ASP A 295 2.66 3.79 -5.55
N PRO A 296 2.39 2.52 -5.95
CA PRO A 296 1.22 1.77 -5.49
C PRO A 296 1.12 1.70 -3.98
N ILE A 297 -0.10 1.53 -3.45
CA ILE A 297 -0.32 1.36 -2.01
C ILE A 297 0.46 0.15 -1.48
N ASP A 298 0.53 -0.93 -2.27
CA ASP A 298 1.33 -2.13 -2.03
C ASP A 298 2.83 -1.84 -1.86
N ASP A 299 3.43 -1.00 -2.72
CA ASP A 299 4.85 -0.63 -2.64
C ASP A 299 5.11 0.15 -1.34
N ILE A 300 4.20 1.07 -0.98
CA ILE A 300 4.24 1.83 0.28
C ILE A 300 4.08 0.91 1.50
N THR A 301 3.16 -0.06 1.46
CA THR A 301 2.95 -1.06 2.52
C THR A 301 4.19 -1.91 2.73
N CYS A 302 4.80 -2.39 1.65
CA CYS A 302 6.02 -3.18 1.71
C CYS A 302 7.21 -2.38 2.24
N MET A 303 7.33 -1.09 1.88
CA MET A 303 8.34 -0.20 2.49
C MET A 303 8.10 -0.02 4.00
N LYS A 304 6.84 0.13 4.44
CA LYS A 304 6.48 0.22 5.87
C LYS A 304 6.75 -1.07 6.65
N ILE A 305 6.57 -2.25 6.03
CA ILE A 305 7.03 -3.53 6.61
C ILE A 305 8.55 -3.48 6.82
N GLY A 306 9.30 -3.00 5.82
CA GLY A 306 10.74 -2.75 5.95
C GLY A 306 11.10 -1.79 7.11
N TYR A 307 10.31 -0.73 7.33
CA TYR A 307 10.49 0.20 8.45
C TYR A 307 10.23 -0.46 9.80
N ALA A 308 9.11 -1.17 9.96
CA ALA A 308 8.75 -1.86 11.19
C ALA A 308 9.82 -2.89 11.59
N LEU A 309 10.31 -3.67 10.62
CA LEU A 309 11.41 -4.61 10.81
C LEU A 309 12.72 -3.90 11.19
N TYR A 310 13.04 -2.74 10.59
CA TYR A 310 14.20 -1.95 11.00
C TYR A 310 14.09 -1.48 12.47
N HIS A 311 12.93 -0.99 12.88
CA HIS A 311 12.72 -0.51 14.27
C HIS A 311 12.80 -1.65 15.29
N GLN A 312 12.47 -2.89 14.90
CA GLN A 312 12.57 -4.08 15.76
C GLN A 312 13.97 -4.72 15.79
N HIS A 313 14.65 -4.80 14.64
CA HIS A 313 15.92 -5.55 14.48
C HIS A 313 17.17 -4.67 14.37
N GLY A 314 16.99 -3.36 14.29
CA GLY A 314 18.04 -2.36 14.34
C GLY A 314 18.96 -2.30 13.12
N LYS A 315 19.96 -1.42 13.23
CA LYS A 315 20.78 -0.91 12.13
C LYS A 315 21.51 -1.94 11.26
N TYR A 316 21.82 -3.11 11.82
CA TYR A 316 22.65 -4.12 11.12
C TYR A 316 21.93 -5.46 10.89
N ALA A 317 20.62 -5.53 11.17
CA ALA A 317 19.78 -6.71 10.95
C ALA A 317 20.27 -7.99 11.66
N GLU A 318 20.98 -7.87 12.78
CA GLU A 318 21.63 -9.01 13.46
C GLU A 318 20.62 -10.05 13.97
N THR A 319 19.46 -9.59 14.46
CA THR A 319 18.36 -10.44 14.97
C THR A 319 17.26 -10.69 13.94
N LEU A 320 17.34 -10.10 12.74
CA LEU A 320 16.34 -10.29 11.69
C LEU A 320 16.49 -11.71 11.10
N ASP A 321 15.37 -12.39 10.84
CA ASP A 321 15.36 -13.63 10.07
C ASP A 321 14.23 -13.67 9.04
N VAL A 322 14.08 -14.82 8.36
CA VAL A 322 13.12 -15.02 7.28
C VAL A 322 11.68 -15.06 7.79
N ARG A 323 11.44 -15.50 9.03
CA ARG A 323 10.11 -15.56 9.64
C ARG A 323 9.59 -14.16 9.90
N HIS A 324 10.37 -13.30 10.53
CA HIS A 324 9.98 -11.89 10.75
C HIS A 324 9.52 -11.18 9.46
N ILE A 325 10.18 -11.45 8.32
CA ILE A 325 9.78 -10.90 7.01
C ILE A 325 8.44 -11.47 6.53
N LEU A 326 8.24 -12.79 6.61
CA LEU A 326 7.04 -13.48 6.14
C LEU A 326 5.84 -13.21 7.06
N ASP A 327 6.03 -13.32 8.36
CA ASP A 327 5.00 -13.12 9.39
C ASP A 327 4.48 -11.67 9.35
N ALA A 328 5.35 -10.69 9.10
CA ALA A 328 4.95 -9.28 8.90
C ALA A 328 4.24 -9.01 7.56
N LEU A 329 4.50 -9.84 6.54
CA LEU A 329 3.87 -9.75 5.22
C LEU A 329 2.48 -10.43 5.21
N GLU A 330 2.31 -11.55 5.92
CA GLU A 330 1.00 -12.15 6.20
C GLU A 330 0.15 -11.23 7.08
N SER A 331 0.75 -10.60 8.12
CA SER A 331 0.04 -9.70 9.05
C SER A 331 -0.43 -8.37 8.45
N ALA A 332 -0.03 -8.03 7.21
CA ALA A 332 -0.59 -6.90 6.47
C ALA A 332 -2.03 -7.19 6.00
N SER A 333 -2.86 -6.17 5.79
CA SER A 333 -4.23 -6.38 5.31
C SER A 333 -4.26 -6.65 3.80
N ASP A 334 -5.26 -7.41 3.34
CA ASP A 334 -5.47 -7.68 1.91
C ASP A 334 -5.81 -6.41 1.11
N LEU A 335 -6.29 -5.34 1.78
CA LEU A 335 -6.54 -4.06 1.14
C LEU A 335 -5.23 -3.29 0.89
N ASP A 336 -4.27 -3.42 1.81
CA ASP A 336 -2.96 -2.75 1.74
C ASP A 336 -1.98 -3.46 0.78
N LEU A 337 -2.31 -4.68 0.34
CA LEU A 337 -1.57 -5.51 -0.62
C LEU A 337 -2.45 -6.03 -1.77
N ALA A 338 -3.52 -5.31 -2.14
CA ALA A 338 -4.57 -5.79 -3.05
C ALA A 338 -4.12 -6.07 -4.51
N ILE A 339 -2.93 -5.61 -4.92
CA ILE A 339 -2.33 -5.87 -6.24
C ILE A 339 -1.29 -7.00 -6.11
N SER A 340 -0.52 -6.98 -5.03
CA SER A 340 0.69 -7.79 -4.84
C SER A 340 0.53 -9.03 -3.96
N ARG A 341 -0.60 -9.21 -3.26
CA ARG A 341 -1.01 -10.45 -2.60
C ARG A 341 -2.29 -10.99 -3.25
N GLN A 342 -2.35 -12.29 -3.49
CA GLN A 342 -3.53 -12.97 -4.04
C GLN A 342 -3.77 -14.29 -3.32
N ILE A 343 -5.03 -14.69 -3.11
CA ILE A 343 -5.34 -16.04 -2.61
C ILE A 343 -4.84 -17.07 -3.62
N HIS A 344 -3.97 -17.98 -3.15
CA HIS A 344 -3.31 -18.96 -3.99
C HIS A 344 -4.33 -19.94 -4.58
N TRP A 345 -4.17 -20.26 -5.87
CA TRP A 345 -5.25 -20.86 -6.68
C TRP A 345 -5.76 -22.24 -6.22
N CYS A 346 -5.01 -23.02 -5.44
CA CYS A 346 -5.54 -24.23 -4.82
C CYS A 346 -6.68 -23.97 -3.81
N TRP A 347 -6.77 -22.76 -3.24
CA TRP A 347 -7.84 -22.35 -2.31
C TRP A 347 -8.82 -21.32 -2.93
N ASN A 348 -8.63 -20.98 -4.21
CA ASN A 348 -9.50 -20.07 -4.96
C ASN A 348 -10.52 -20.87 -5.80
N ASN A 349 -11.74 -21.02 -5.27
CA ASN A 349 -12.80 -21.81 -5.91
C ASN A 349 -13.15 -21.35 -7.34
N ASP A 350 -13.09 -20.03 -7.59
CA ASP A 350 -13.45 -19.42 -8.89
C ASP A 350 -12.47 -19.79 -10.01
N ASN A 351 -11.26 -20.25 -9.67
CA ASN A 351 -10.18 -20.54 -10.62
C ASN A 351 -9.70 -22.01 -10.59
N SER A 352 -10.51 -22.91 -10.00
CA SER A 352 -10.22 -24.35 -9.87
C SER A 352 -9.80 -25.06 -11.16
N SER A 353 -10.30 -24.63 -12.33
CA SER A 353 -9.93 -25.15 -13.66
C SER A 353 -8.58 -24.65 -14.21
N GLN A 354 -7.93 -23.69 -13.56
CA GLN A 354 -6.70 -23.04 -14.02
C GLN A 354 -5.44 -23.41 -13.22
N ILE A 355 -5.57 -24.30 -12.23
CA ILE A 355 -4.49 -24.73 -11.34
C ILE A 355 -3.37 -25.42 -12.15
N ASP A 356 -2.21 -24.78 -12.24
CA ASP A 356 -1.00 -25.37 -12.81
C ASP A 356 -0.47 -26.45 -11.85
N HIS A 357 -0.85 -27.70 -12.02
CA HIS A 357 -0.24 -28.80 -11.26
C HIS A 357 1.27 -28.86 -11.55
N PRO A 358 2.14 -29.00 -10.51
CA PRO A 358 3.56 -29.23 -10.74
C PRO A 358 3.76 -30.51 -11.55
N GLN A 359 4.51 -30.42 -12.66
CA GLN A 359 4.99 -31.62 -13.33
C GLN A 359 5.96 -32.35 -12.39
N GLY A 360 5.76 -33.66 -12.22
CA GLY A 360 6.57 -34.48 -11.32
C GLY A 360 8.06 -34.39 -11.64
N LYS A 361 8.88 -34.34 -10.60
CA LYS A 361 10.34 -34.50 -10.68
C LYS A 361 10.72 -35.98 -10.58
#